data_AF-A0A920QYN6-F1
#
_entry.id   AF-A0A920QYN6-F1
#
_cell.length_a   1.000
_cell.length_b   1.000
_cell.length_c   1.000
_cell.angle_alpha   90.00
_cell.angle_beta   90.00
_cell.angle_gamma   90.00
#
_symmetry.space_group_name_H-M   'P 1'
#
loop_
_entity.id
_entity.type
_entity.pdbx_description
1 polymer ?
#
loop_
_entity_poly.entity_id
_entity_poly.type
_entity_poly.pdbx_seq_one_letter_code
_entity_poly.pdbx_strand_id
1 'polypeptide(L)'
;MPLRLAKPLKMSPMAIAKALIEEMHPPGNTIKEIVPAAPGFINFHISDEWYTDQVNEIIKSGHNFGNLSNGSGKSIQLEFGSNNPTGHSTLDMVEV
;
A
#
# COMPACT_ATOMS: atom_id res chain seq x y z
N MET A 1 1.07 8.73 -14.37
CA MET A 1 -0.08 9.10 -15.24
C MET A 1 0.24 10.29 -16.15
N PRO A 2 0.74 11.46 -15.69
CA PRO A 2 0.93 12.64 -16.55
C PRO A 2 1.90 12.43 -17.72
N LEU A 3 3.01 11.74 -17.49
CA LEU A 3 4.01 11.42 -18.53
C LEU A 3 3.44 10.60 -19.69
N ARG A 4 2.50 9.68 -19.41
CA ARG A 4 1.83 8.86 -20.43
C ARG A 4 0.78 9.66 -21.20
N LEU A 5 0.18 10.67 -20.56
CA LEU A 5 -0.90 11.48 -21.11
C LEU A 5 -0.39 12.67 -21.95
N ALA A 6 0.88 13.03 -21.83
CA ALA A 6 1.46 14.17 -22.55
C ALA A 6 1.28 14.10 -24.08
N LYS A 7 1.59 12.94 -24.68
CA LYS A 7 1.45 12.72 -26.13
C LYS A 7 -0.01 12.78 -26.61
N PRO A 8 -0.97 12.02 -26.03
CA PRO A 8 -2.36 12.06 -26.50
C PRO A 8 -3.04 13.41 -26.24
N LEU A 9 -2.73 14.10 -25.14
CA LEU A 9 -3.34 15.40 -24.81
C LEU A 9 -2.62 16.59 -25.45
N LYS A 10 -1.46 16.38 -26.08
CA LYS A 10 -0.59 17.45 -26.63
C LYS A 10 -0.27 18.55 -25.61
N MET A 11 -0.14 18.16 -24.34
CA MET A 11 0.17 19.03 -23.22
C MET A 11 1.49 18.60 -22.58
N SER A 12 2.22 19.53 -21.96
CA SER A 12 3.39 19.14 -21.18
C SER A 12 2.95 18.30 -19.98
N PRO A 13 3.74 17.29 -19.55
CA PRO A 13 3.35 16.48 -18.40
C PRO A 13 3.23 17.30 -17.11
N MET A 14 3.95 18.42 -17.00
CA MET A 14 3.79 19.39 -15.91
C MET A 14 2.43 20.10 -15.94
N ALA A 15 1.95 20.51 -17.11
CA ALA A 15 0.62 21.12 -17.23
C ALA A 15 -0.47 20.10 -16.85
N ILE A 16 -0.31 18.84 -17.28
CA ILE A 16 -1.24 17.76 -16.91
C ILE A 16 -1.20 17.50 -15.40
N ALA A 17 -0.01 17.47 -14.78
CA ALA A 17 0.12 17.28 -13.34
C ALA A 17 -0.60 18.39 -12.55
N LYS A 18 -0.42 19.66 -12.95
CA LYS A 18 -1.10 20.80 -12.31
C LYS A 18 -2.61 20.73 -12.46
N ALA A 19 -3.11 20.49 -13.67
CA ALA A 19 -4.55 20.37 -13.93
C ALA A 19 -5.19 19.21 -13.13
N LEU A 20 -4.46 18.10 -12.95
CA LEU A 20 -4.94 17.01 -12.09
C LEU A 20 -5.03 17.45 -10.63
N ILE A 21 -3.98 18.11 -10.10
CA ILE A 21 -3.95 18.57 -8.70
C ILE A 21 -5.09 19.56 -8.42
N GLU A 22 -5.45 20.43 -9.36
CA GLU A 22 -6.57 21.38 -9.22
C GLU A 22 -7.92 20.68 -8.99
N GLU A 23 -8.11 19.49 -9.56
CA GLU A 23 -9.34 18.70 -9.40
C GLU A 23 -9.29 17.74 -8.19
N MET A 24 -8.13 17.62 -7.52
CA MET A 24 -7.96 16.71 -6.40
C MET A 24 -8.48 17.32 -5.09
N HIS A 25 -9.49 16.67 -4.53
CA HIS A 25 -10.07 17.02 -3.23
C HIS A 25 -9.95 15.81 -2.30
N PRO A 26 -8.78 15.56 -1.71
CA PRO A 26 -8.60 14.43 -0.82
C PRO A 26 -9.53 14.57 0.39
N PRO A 27 -10.28 13.52 0.75
CA PRO A 27 -11.17 13.58 1.90
C PRO A 27 -10.36 13.56 3.21
N GLY A 28 -10.85 14.32 4.20
CA GLY A 28 -10.28 14.33 5.55
C GLY A 28 -8.93 15.05 5.65
N ASN A 29 -8.17 14.72 6.69
CA ASN A 29 -6.90 15.36 7.04
C ASN A 29 -5.67 14.53 6.61
N THR A 30 -5.83 13.45 5.85
CA THR A 30 -4.73 12.52 5.53
C THR A 30 -3.60 13.17 4.73
N ILE A 31 -3.92 14.10 3.84
CA ILE A 31 -2.95 14.74 2.95
C ILE A 31 -2.71 16.18 3.42
N LYS A 32 -1.45 16.50 3.70
CA LYS A 32 -0.97 17.85 4.03
C LYS A 32 -0.79 18.70 2.78
N GLU A 33 -0.20 18.11 1.73
CA GLU A 33 0.15 18.83 0.52
C GLU A 33 0.22 17.89 -0.68
N ILE A 34 -0.14 18.41 -1.86
CA ILE A 34 0.05 17.75 -3.15
C ILE A 34 0.88 18.68 -4.04
N VAL A 35 2.04 18.22 -4.48
CA VAL A 35 3.02 19.05 -5.19
C VAL A 35 3.37 18.47 -6.56
N PRO A 36 3.26 19.26 -7.65
CA PRO A 36 3.76 18.83 -8.95
C PRO A 36 5.29 18.89 -8.98
N ALA A 37 5.94 17.81 -9.43
CA ALA A 37 7.39 17.72 -9.53
C ALA A 37 7.83 17.39 -10.96
N ALA A 38 8.92 18.00 -11.44
CA ALA A 38 9.46 17.70 -12.76
C ALA A 38 9.89 16.22 -12.85
N PRO A 39 9.71 15.55 -14.01
CA PRO A 39 9.15 16.05 -15.27
C PRO A 39 7.60 15.94 -15.39
N GLY A 40 6.87 15.74 -14.30
CA GLY A 40 5.41 15.55 -14.29
C GLY A 40 4.94 14.50 -13.27
N PHE A 41 5.69 14.32 -12.20
CA PHE A 41 5.27 13.58 -11.01
C PHE A 41 4.30 14.41 -10.19
N ILE A 42 3.49 13.74 -9.38
CA ILE A 42 2.63 14.34 -8.37
C ILE A 42 3.06 13.72 -7.05
N ASN A 43 3.65 14.53 -6.17
CA ASN A 43 4.10 14.12 -4.85
C ASN A 43 3.01 14.40 -3.83
N PHE A 44 2.86 13.47 -2.88
CA PHE A 44 1.90 13.59 -1.78
C PHE A 44 2.68 13.66 -0.47
N HIS A 45 2.37 14.69 0.32
CA HIS A 45 2.82 14.80 1.69
C HIS A 45 1.66 14.41 2.60
N ILE A 46 1.86 13.36 3.39
CA ILE A 46 0.90 12.93 4.40
C ILE A 46 0.95 13.91 5.58
N SER A 47 -0.18 14.12 6.25
CA SER A 47 -0.23 15.00 7.42
C SER A 47 0.42 14.37 8.64
N ASP A 48 1.04 15.23 9.44
CA ASP A 48 1.66 14.83 10.71
C ASP A 48 0.60 14.28 11.67
N GLU A 49 -0.61 14.83 11.66
CA GLU A 49 -1.76 14.36 12.44
C GLU A 49 -2.14 12.92 12.08
N TRP A 50 -2.30 12.63 10.77
CA TRP A 50 -2.61 11.28 10.32
C TRP A 50 -1.51 10.29 10.72
N TYR A 51 -0.24 10.67 10.61
CA TYR A 51 0.88 9.83 11.05
C TYR A 51 0.82 9.51 12.53
N THR A 52 0.54 10.51 13.38
CA THR A 52 0.40 10.27 14.82
C THR A 52 -0.81 9.41 15.15
N ASP A 53 -1.92 9.57 14.42
CA ASP A 53 -3.12 8.75 14.61
C ASP A 53 -2.89 7.28 14.27
N GLN A 54 -1.98 6.97 13.34
CA GLN A 54 -1.64 5.57 13.04
C GLN A 54 -1.07 4.85 14.27
N VAL A 55 -0.32 5.54 15.14
CA VAL A 55 0.20 4.94 16.38
C VAL A 55 -0.95 4.53 17.30
N ASN A 56 -1.98 5.38 17.41
CA ASN A 56 -3.18 5.05 18.18
C ASN A 56 -3.91 3.86 17.59
N GLU A 57 -4.06 3.79 16.26
CA GLU A 57 -4.69 2.66 15.58
C GLU A 57 -3.90 1.34 15.76
N ILE A 58 -2.57 1.41 15.75
CA ILE A 58 -1.70 0.26 16.04
C ILE A 58 -1.94 -0.25 17.47
N ILE A 59 -1.93 0.65 18.45
CA ILE A 59 -2.15 0.32 19.86
C ILE A 59 -3.55 -0.29 20.06
N LYS A 60 -4.58 0.31 19.44
CA LYS A 60 -5.95 -0.21 19.49
C LYS A 60 -6.07 -1.59 18.85
N SER A 61 -5.39 -1.82 17.74
CA SER A 61 -5.41 -3.11 17.02
C SER A 61 -4.70 -4.22 17.79
N GLY A 62 -3.72 -3.89 18.63
CA GLY A 62 -3.02 -4.83 19.49
C GLY A 62 -2.43 -6.01 18.72
N HIS A 63 -2.69 -7.23 19.17
CA HIS A 63 -2.22 -8.47 18.52
C HIS A 63 -2.79 -8.69 17.11
N ASN A 64 -3.86 -7.99 16.74
CA ASN A 64 -4.45 -8.10 15.41
C ASN A 64 -3.83 -7.11 14.42
N PHE A 65 -2.94 -6.22 14.85
CA PHE A 65 -2.29 -5.30 13.94
C PHE A 65 -1.49 -6.07 12.88
N GLY A 66 -1.74 -5.76 11.61
CA GLY A 66 -1.11 -6.45 10.47
C GLY A 66 -1.83 -7.73 10.01
N ASN A 67 -2.87 -8.18 10.72
CA ASN A 67 -3.73 -9.24 10.21
C ASN A 67 -4.52 -8.72 9.01
N LEU A 68 -4.39 -9.41 7.88
CA LEU A 68 -5.12 -9.11 6.67
C LEU A 68 -6.13 -10.23 6.41
N SER A 69 -7.36 -9.86 6.08
CA SER A 69 -8.35 -10.83 5.58
C SER A 69 -8.11 -11.21 4.10
N ASN A 70 -7.02 -10.73 3.50
CA ASN A 70 -6.64 -11.04 2.13
C ASN A 70 -6.34 -12.54 2.02
N GLY A 71 -7.25 -13.29 1.38
CA GLY A 71 -7.16 -14.75 1.29
C GLY A 71 -8.31 -15.48 1.99
N SER A 72 -9.23 -14.77 2.64
CA SER A 72 -10.47 -15.38 3.15
C SER A 72 -11.17 -16.19 2.06
N GLY A 73 -11.50 -17.44 2.38
CA GLY A 73 -12.13 -18.39 1.45
C GLY A 73 -11.17 -19.04 0.44
N LYS A 74 -9.84 -18.86 0.58
CA LYS A 74 -8.84 -19.54 -0.24
C LYS A 74 -8.04 -20.53 0.59
N SER A 75 -7.93 -21.75 0.10
CA SER A 75 -7.00 -22.74 0.66
C SER A 75 -5.58 -22.43 0.21
N ILE A 76 -4.63 -22.53 1.14
CA ILE A 76 -3.20 -22.38 0.87
C ILE A 76 -2.56 -23.75 1.12
N GLN A 77 -1.81 -24.27 0.16
CA GLN A 77 -0.96 -25.44 0.36
C GLN A 77 0.37 -24.98 0.94
N LEU A 78 0.63 -25.34 2.20
CA LEU A 78 1.88 -25.05 2.88
C LEU A 78 2.69 -26.35 2.97
N GLU A 79 3.76 -26.46 2.19
CA GLU A 79 4.73 -27.55 2.33
C GLU A 79 5.96 -27.00 3.04
N PHE A 80 6.22 -27.50 4.25
CA PHE A 80 7.40 -27.17 5.03
C PHE A 80 8.00 -28.44 5.62
N GLY A 81 9.29 -28.69 5.35
CA GLY A 81 9.97 -29.92 5.79
C GLY A 81 9.71 -31.13 4.89
N SER A 82 10.42 -31.21 3.76
CA SER A 82 10.52 -32.46 2.98
C SER A 82 11.54 -33.38 3.65
N ASN A 83 11.12 -34.13 4.68
CA ASN A 83 11.95 -35.20 5.20
C ASN A 83 12.12 -36.29 4.15
N ASN A 84 13.35 -36.47 3.68
CA ASN A 84 13.80 -37.64 2.93
C ASN A 84 13.58 -38.89 3.81
N PRO A 85 13.15 -40.07 3.29
CA PRO A 85 12.71 -41.20 4.11
C PRO A 85 13.83 -41.96 4.85
N THR A 86 15.01 -41.34 5.03
CA THR A 86 16.18 -41.93 5.67
C THR A 86 16.54 -41.32 7.03
N GLY A 87 15.71 -40.44 7.61
CA GLY A 87 15.96 -39.86 8.93
C GLY A 87 14.68 -39.54 9.70
N HIS A 88 14.61 -40.00 10.96
CA HIS A 88 13.52 -39.72 11.90
C HIS A 88 13.29 -38.22 12.03
N SER A 89 12.10 -37.74 11.71
CA SER A 89 11.61 -36.46 12.23
C SER A 89 10.11 -36.54 12.49
N THR A 90 9.75 -36.16 13.70
CA THR A 90 8.39 -35.97 14.21
C THR A 90 7.76 -34.81 13.44
N LEU A 91 6.65 -35.06 12.75
CA LEU A 91 5.93 -34.06 11.95
C LEU A 91 4.79 -33.49 12.81
N ASP A 92 4.88 -32.21 13.18
CA ASP A 92 3.75 -31.48 13.76
C ASP A 92 2.97 -30.80 12.64
N MET A 93 1.73 -31.24 12.41
CA MET A 93 0.78 -30.50 11.60
C MET A 93 0.30 -29.28 12.39
N VAL A 94 0.56 -28.08 11.87
CA VAL A 94 -0.09 -26.86 12.36
C VAL A 94 -1.22 -26.53 11.40
N GLU A 95 -2.44 -26.66 11.88
CA GLU A 95 -3.63 -26.15 11.21
C GLU A 95 -3.65 -24.62 11.44
N VAL A 96 -3.75 -23.85 10.34
CA VAL A 96 -3.94 -22.38 10.36
C VAL A 96 -5.39 -22.08 10.01
#